data_AF-A0A4S3J856-F1
#
_entry.id   AF-A0A4S3J856-F1
#
_cell.length_a   1.000
_cell.length_b   1.000
_cell.length_c   1.000
_cell.angle_alpha   90.00
_cell.angle_beta   90.00
_cell.angle_gamma   90.00
#
_symmetry.space_group_name_H-M   'P 1'
#
loop_
_entity.id
_entity.type
_entity.pdbx_description
1 polymer ?
#
loop_
_entity_poly.entity_id
_entity_poly.type
_entity_poly.pdbx_seq_one_letter_code
_entity_poly.pdbx_strand_id
1 'polypeptide(L)'
;MPTPSTTPIQTIQTWEIDRTLSGMRIVWANGQHAEVGLCVDGPTKQFEFGRQERIQIMYVYVGEQVDGFWFVTSHQKSFFPGKSSTRYEMVELGNGVLVGFEARVKLDQQGREVVLEALGANFRKGN
;
A
#
# COMPACT_ATOMS: atom_id res chain seq x y z
N MET A 1 -8.31 7.62 6.23
CA MET A 1 -8.21 7.72 4.75
C MET A 1 -9.58 8.18 4.23
N PRO A 2 -9.66 9.15 3.29
CA PRO A 2 -10.94 9.58 2.74
C PRO A 2 -11.54 8.48 1.84
N THR A 3 -12.83 8.66 1.56
CA THR A 3 -13.84 7.81 0.90
C THR A 3 -13.34 6.89 -0.23
N PRO A 4 -13.93 5.69 -0.43
CA PRO A 4 -13.58 4.80 -1.54
C PRO A 4 -13.68 5.51 -2.89
N SER A 5 -12.53 5.74 -3.52
CA SER A 5 -12.44 6.21 -4.90
C SER A 5 -12.83 5.07 -5.84
N THR A 6 -13.52 5.36 -6.94
CA THR A 6 -13.67 4.38 -8.05
C THR A 6 -12.52 4.45 -9.04
N THR A 7 -11.70 5.51 -8.93
CA THR A 7 -10.53 5.77 -9.76
C THR A 7 -9.43 4.76 -9.45
N PRO A 8 -8.80 4.13 -10.46
CA PRO A 8 -7.66 3.24 -10.24
C PRO A 8 -6.47 3.98 -9.61
N ILE A 9 -5.73 3.27 -8.76
CA ILE A 9 -4.39 3.73 -8.34
C ILE A 9 -3.44 3.62 -9.54
N GLN A 10 -2.69 4.70 -9.79
CA GLN A 10 -1.64 4.75 -10.80
C GLN A 10 -0.26 4.55 -10.20
N THR A 11 -0.01 5.11 -9.01
CA THR A 11 1.30 5.03 -8.35
C THR A 11 1.14 4.72 -6.87
N ILE A 12 1.99 3.83 -6.36
CA ILE A 12 2.22 3.62 -4.93
C ILE A 12 3.64 4.09 -4.62
N GLN A 13 3.79 4.94 -3.62
CA GLN A 13 5.08 5.38 -3.09
C GLN A 13 5.16 4.98 -1.61
N THR A 14 6.32 4.49 -1.17
CA THR A 14 6.51 4.04 0.21
C THR A 14 7.78 4.61 0.82
N TRP A 15 7.72 4.83 2.12
CA TRP A 15 8.82 5.28 2.96
C TRP A 15 9.18 4.19 3.95
N GLU A 16 10.47 4.02 4.18
CA GLU A 16 10.99 3.01 5.09
C GLU A 16 12.00 3.61 6.08
N ILE A 17 11.83 3.31 7.36
CA ILE A 17 12.80 3.59 8.43
C ILE A 17 13.27 2.23 8.94
N ASP A 18 14.58 1.97 8.91
CA ASP A 18 15.17 0.67 9.28
C ASP A 18 14.47 -0.54 8.62
N ARG A 19 14.14 -0.40 7.32
CA ARG A 19 13.42 -1.38 6.49
C ARG A 19 11.99 -1.71 6.95
N THR A 20 11.41 -0.84 7.76
CA THR A 20 10.03 -0.94 8.22
C THR A 20 9.22 0.14 7.51
N LEU A 21 8.04 -0.23 7.00
CA LEU A 21 7.11 0.73 6.40
C LEU A 21 6.72 1.83 7.40
N SER A 22 7.19 3.05 7.15
CA SER A 22 6.87 4.23 7.96
C SER A 22 5.73 5.04 7.37
N GLY A 23 5.62 5.07 6.04
CA GLY A 23 4.60 5.84 5.34
C GLY A 23 4.32 5.33 3.93
N MET A 24 3.18 5.74 3.39
CA MET A 24 2.73 5.38 2.07
C MET A 24 1.92 6.52 1.45
N ARG A 25 2.18 6.82 0.18
CA ARG A 25 1.36 7.68 -0.66
C ARG A 25 0.78 6.87 -1.80
N ILE A 26 -0.48 7.08 -2.08
CA ILE A 26 -1.13 6.60 -3.30
C ILE A 26 -1.49 7.77 -4.18
N VAL A 27 -1.26 7.62 -5.48
CA VAL A 27 -1.66 8.59 -6.50
C VAL A 27 -2.63 7.89 -7.44
N TRP A 28 -3.83 8.46 -7.56
CA TRP A 28 -4.86 7.97 -8.46
C TRP A 28 -4.64 8.46 -9.88
N ALA A 29 -5.21 7.76 -10.86
CA ALA A 29 -5.12 8.12 -12.27
C ALA A 29 -5.71 9.51 -12.63
N ASN A 30 -6.47 10.12 -11.72
CA ASN A 30 -6.98 11.50 -11.85
C ASN A 30 -6.03 12.56 -11.24
N GLY A 31 -4.84 12.16 -10.78
CA GLY A 31 -3.84 13.03 -10.16
C GLY A 31 -4.07 13.35 -8.68
N GLN A 32 -5.19 12.94 -8.08
CA GLN A 32 -5.38 13.05 -6.64
C GLN A 32 -4.44 12.10 -5.91
N HIS A 33 -4.12 12.41 -4.65
CA HIS A 33 -3.32 11.54 -3.81
C HIS A 33 -3.79 11.54 -2.36
N ALA A 34 -3.43 10.49 -1.63
CA ALA A 34 -3.59 10.38 -0.20
C ALA A 34 -2.32 9.79 0.43
N GLU A 35 -2.05 10.20 1.66
CA GLU A 35 -0.89 9.79 2.43
C GLU A 35 -1.33 9.21 3.77
N VAL A 36 -0.49 8.33 4.30
CA VAL A 36 -0.61 7.78 5.64
C VAL A 36 0.78 7.48 6.19
N GLY A 37 1.00 7.72 7.48
CA GLY A 37 2.29 7.51 8.11
C GLY A 37 3.30 8.63 7.83
N LEU A 38 4.56 8.38 8.18
CA LEU A 38 5.67 9.30 7.92
C LEU A 38 6.13 9.22 6.47
N CYS A 39 5.75 10.24 5.70
CA CYS A 39 6.23 10.49 4.34
C CYS A 39 7.29 11.61 4.33
N VAL A 40 8.37 11.43 5.10
CA VAL A 40 9.47 12.41 5.22
C VAL A 40 10.59 12.10 4.23
N ASP A 41 11.20 13.15 3.67
CA ASP A 41 12.16 13.03 2.57
C ASP A 41 11.59 12.28 1.35
N GLY A 42 12.32 12.11 0.25
CA GLY A 42 11.76 11.43 -0.94
C GLY A 42 11.33 9.97 -0.67
N PRO A 43 10.40 9.38 -1.45
CA PRO A 43 9.98 8.00 -1.25
C PRO A 43 11.15 7.04 -1.45
N THR A 44 11.27 6.06 -0.55
CA THR A 44 12.29 5.01 -0.63
C THR A 44 12.03 4.07 -1.81
N LYS A 45 10.76 3.76 -2.09
CA LYS A 45 10.35 2.93 -3.22
C LYS A 45 9.10 3.48 -3.88
N GLN A 46 8.96 3.18 -5.17
CA GLN A 46 7.81 3.55 -5.97
C GLN A 46 7.44 2.42 -6.93
N PHE A 47 6.15 2.27 -7.16
CA PHE A 47 5.60 1.39 -8.18
C PHE A 47 4.60 2.15 -9.05
N GLU A 48 4.74 2.02 -10.36
CA GLU A 48 3.82 2.58 -11.34
C GLU A 48 3.07 1.46 -12.06
N PHE A 49 1.75 1.52 -11.95
CA PHE A 49 0.85 0.63 -12.67
C PHE A 49 0.82 1.02 -14.15
N GLY A 50 0.97 0.03 -15.02
CA GLY A 50 0.65 0.16 -16.44
C GLY A 50 -0.84 0.31 -16.67
N ARG A 51 -1.21 0.68 -17.89
CA ARG A 51 -2.62 0.77 -18.31
C ARG A 51 -3.32 -0.58 -18.08
N GLN A 52 -4.41 -0.56 -17.31
CA GLN A 52 -5.20 -1.75 -16.95
C GLN A 52 -4.41 -2.85 -16.20
N GLU A 53 -3.26 -2.51 -15.63
CA GLU A 53 -2.47 -3.44 -14.82
C GLU A 53 -3.19 -3.71 -13.49
N ARG A 54 -3.38 -4.98 -13.16
CA ARG A 54 -4.07 -5.42 -11.93
C ARG A 54 -3.16 -6.24 -11.05
N ILE A 55 -3.42 -6.26 -9.75
CA ILE A 55 -2.73 -7.15 -8.81
C ILE A 55 -3.33 -8.56 -8.93
N GLN A 56 -2.49 -9.57 -9.07
CA GLN A 56 -2.88 -10.99 -9.11
C GLN A 56 -2.82 -11.63 -7.72
N ILE A 57 -1.78 -11.31 -6.97
CA ILE A 57 -1.56 -11.80 -5.62
C ILE A 57 -0.95 -10.70 -4.77
N MET A 58 -1.36 -10.62 -3.52
CA MET A 58 -0.85 -9.68 -2.54
C MET A 58 -0.73 -10.37 -1.19
N TYR A 59 0.39 -10.14 -0.54
CA TYR A 59 0.68 -10.57 0.81
C TYR A 59 0.99 -9.34 1.66
N VAL A 60 0.52 -9.34 2.90
CA VAL A 60 0.92 -8.38 3.92
C VAL A 60 1.75 -9.13 4.96
N TYR A 61 2.88 -8.54 5.34
CA TYR A 61 3.77 -9.07 6.36
C TYR A 61 3.57 -8.29 7.66
N VAL A 62 3.26 -9.01 8.74
CA VAL A 62 2.88 -8.41 10.03
C VAL A 62 3.69 -9.04 11.15
N GLY A 63 4.33 -8.18 11.94
CA GLY A 63 4.97 -8.50 13.22
C GLY A 63 4.17 -7.88 14.36
N GLU A 64 4.80 -6.97 15.12
CA GLU A 64 4.08 -6.09 16.06
C GLU A 64 3.29 -4.96 15.35
N GLN A 65 3.57 -4.78 14.06
CA GLN A 65 3.04 -3.75 13.18
C GLN A 65 3.12 -4.25 11.73
N VAL A 66 2.67 -3.45 10.75
CA VAL A 66 2.86 -3.77 9.33
C VAL A 66 4.34 -3.60 8.98
N ASP A 67 4.99 -4.73 8.70
CA ASP A 67 6.42 -4.78 8.38
C ASP A 67 6.68 -4.54 6.90
N GLY A 68 5.74 -4.94 6.04
CA GLY A 68 5.87 -4.88 4.59
C GLY A 68 4.63 -5.41 3.89
N PHE A 69 4.62 -5.31 2.57
CA PHE A 69 3.68 -6.03 1.74
C PHE A 69 4.32 -6.37 0.41
N TRP A 70 3.92 -7.48 -0.21
CA TRP A 70 4.43 -7.88 -1.51
C TRP A 70 3.26 -8.16 -2.43
N PHE A 71 3.35 -7.69 -3.67
CA PHE A 71 2.38 -8.08 -4.70
C PHE A 71 3.03 -8.39 -6.03
N VAL A 72 2.30 -9.15 -6.86
CA VAL A 72 2.61 -9.40 -8.28
C VAL A 72 1.44 -8.97 -9.14
N THR A 73 1.72 -8.36 -10.28
CA THR A 73 0.71 -7.84 -11.21
C THR A 73 0.48 -8.74 -12.41
N SER A 74 -0.59 -8.48 -13.16
CA SER A 74 -0.91 -9.14 -14.44
C SER A 74 0.16 -8.96 -15.51
N HIS A 75 1.05 -7.96 -15.35
CA HIS A 75 2.20 -7.74 -16.23
C HIS A 75 3.48 -8.40 -15.71
N GLN A 76 3.37 -9.30 -14.73
CA GLN A 76 4.49 -10.00 -14.10
C GLN A 76 5.49 -9.05 -13.42
N LYS A 77 5.06 -7.84 -13.05
CA LYS A 77 5.86 -6.96 -12.19
C LYS A 77 5.62 -7.33 -10.74
N SER A 78 6.63 -7.13 -9.91
CA SER A 78 6.52 -7.34 -8.47
C SER A 78 6.97 -6.10 -7.69
N PHE A 79 6.36 -5.88 -6.54
CA PHE A 79 6.71 -4.77 -5.66
C PHE A 79 6.74 -5.25 -4.22
N PHE A 80 7.88 -5.00 -3.54
CA PHE A 80 8.08 -5.40 -2.15
C PHE A 80 8.73 -4.29 -1.32
N PRO A 81 7.94 -3.42 -0.70
CA PRO A 81 8.41 -2.50 0.33
C PRO A 81 8.39 -3.13 1.73
N GLY A 82 9.32 -2.68 2.56
CA GLY A 82 9.51 -3.13 3.92
C GLY A 82 10.29 -4.45 4.03
N LYS A 83 9.95 -5.25 5.04
CA LYS A 83 10.61 -6.53 5.35
C LYS A 83 9.61 -7.68 5.47
N SER A 84 10.11 -8.90 5.29
CA SER A 84 9.33 -10.13 5.41
C SER A 84 9.32 -10.61 6.86
N SER A 85 8.12 -10.79 7.41
CA SER A 85 7.87 -11.41 8.72
C SER A 85 6.77 -12.46 8.58
N THR A 86 5.78 -12.49 9.47
CA THR A 86 4.63 -13.41 9.34
C THR A 86 3.77 -12.99 8.17
N ARG A 87 3.54 -13.91 7.23
CA ARG A 87 2.86 -13.64 5.96
C ARG A 87 1.37 -13.93 6.05
N TYR A 88 0.56 -12.96 5.67
CA TYR A 88 -0.88 -13.11 5.47
C TYR A 88 -1.21 -12.87 4.00
N GLU A 89 -1.85 -13.86 3.37
CA GLU A 89 -2.35 -13.72 2.00
C GLU A 89 -3.66 -12.93 2.02
N MET A 90 -3.80 -11.95 1.13
CA MET A 90 -5.09 -11.29 0.93
C MET A 90 -5.96 -12.16 0.04
N VAL A 91 -6.97 -12.78 0.64
CA VAL A 91 -7.94 -13.65 -0.04
C VAL A 91 -8.87 -12.77 -0.90
N GLU A 92 -9.18 -13.22 -2.13
CA GLU A 92 -10.17 -12.62 -3.06
C GLU A 92 -9.78 -11.33 -3.81
N LEU A 93 -8.60 -11.28 -4.43
CA LEU A 93 -8.26 -10.16 -5.34
C LEU A 93 -9.05 -10.18 -6.66
N GLY A 94 -9.47 -11.37 -7.10
CA GLY A 94 -10.33 -11.57 -8.27
C GLY A 94 -9.84 -10.86 -9.53
N ASN A 95 -10.79 -10.30 -10.30
CA ASN A 95 -10.50 -9.38 -11.40
C ASN A 95 -10.56 -7.91 -10.96
N GLY A 96 -10.37 -7.64 -9.67
CA GLY A 96 -10.48 -6.32 -9.08
C GLY A 96 -9.39 -5.36 -9.55
N VAL A 97 -9.73 -4.08 -9.64
CA VAL A 97 -8.77 -2.99 -9.83
C VAL A 97 -8.53 -2.36 -8.46
N LEU A 98 -7.26 -2.19 -8.10
CA LEU A 98 -6.88 -1.54 -6.85
C LEU A 98 -7.28 -0.06 -6.91
N VAL A 99 -8.09 0.38 -5.94
CA VAL A 99 -8.62 1.75 -5.89
C VAL A 99 -8.34 2.46 -4.58
N GLY A 100 -7.81 1.77 -3.57
CA GLY A 100 -7.47 2.40 -2.31
C GLY A 100 -6.76 1.47 -1.35
N PHE A 101 -6.26 2.07 -0.27
CA PHE A 101 -5.84 1.36 0.93
C PHE A 101 -6.54 1.95 2.13
N GLU A 102 -6.74 1.11 3.13
CA GLU A 102 -7.10 1.51 4.48
C GLU A 102 -5.88 1.28 5.35
N ALA A 103 -5.57 2.22 6.22
CA ALA A 103 -4.44 2.09 7.10
C ALA A 103 -4.74 2.70 8.46
N ARG A 104 -4.19 2.09 9.50
CA ARG A 104 -4.16 2.63 10.85
C ARG A 104 -2.71 2.87 11.24
N VAL A 105 -2.45 4.03 11.83
CA VAL A 105 -1.13 4.42 12.30
C VAL A 105 -1.07 4.25 13.81
N LYS A 106 0.09 3.81 14.31
CA LYS A 106 0.40 3.87 15.73
C LYS A 106 1.01 5.23 16.03
N LEU A 107 0.53 5.87 17.10
CA LEU A 107 1.05 7.15 17.58
C LEU A 107 2.04 6.95 18.73
N ASP A 108 3.04 7.82 18.85
CA ASP A 108 3.90 7.92 20.03
C ASP A 108 3.18 8.63 21.20
N GLN A 109 3.88 8.77 22.33
CA GLN A 109 3.34 9.44 23.52
C GLN A 109 3.03 10.92 23.29
N GLN A 110 3.59 11.53 22.24
CA GLN A 110 3.35 12.92 21.83
C GLN A 110 2.26 13.01 20.75
N GLY A 111 1.61 11.91 20.38
CA GLY A 111 0.55 11.86 19.37
C GLY A 111 1.05 11.91 17.92
N ARG A 112 2.36 11.73 17.68
CA ARG A 112 2.94 11.71 16.33
C ARG A 112 2.87 10.31 15.76
N GLU A 113 2.59 10.22 14.46
CA GLU A 113 2.64 8.93 13.75
C GLU A 113 4.06 8.35 13.85
N VAL A 114 4.17 7.03 13.95
CA VAL A 114 5.48 6.35 14.08
C VAL A 114 5.61 5.23 13.05
N VAL A 115 4.56 4.42 12.93
CA VAL A 115 4.55 3.20 12.13
C VAL A 115 3.13 2.91 11.62
N LEU A 116 3.03 2.12 10.55
CA LEU A 116 1.76 1.54 10.10
C LEU A 116 1.40 0.33 10.98
N GLU A 117 0.28 0.41 11.69
CA GLU A 117 -0.21 -0.65 12.57
C GLU A 117 -1.08 -1.66 11.84
N ALA A 118 -1.89 -1.20 10.89
CA ALA A 118 -2.75 -2.04 10.07
C ALA A 118 -2.81 -1.53 8.63
N LEU A 119 -2.99 -2.45 7.69
CA LEU A 119 -3.13 -2.17 6.26
C LEU A 119 -4.21 -3.08 5.66
N GLY A 120 -5.18 -2.47 4.98
CA GLY A 120 -6.18 -3.11 4.13
C GLY A 120 -6.11 -2.53 2.72
N ALA A 121 -6.58 -3.29 1.74
CA ALA A 121 -6.58 -2.89 0.32
C ALA A 121 -8.02 -2.95 -0.21
N ASN A 122 -8.42 -1.89 -0.91
CA ASN A 122 -9.75 -1.73 -1.47
C ASN A 122 -9.71 -1.96 -2.97
N PHE A 123 -10.52 -2.91 -3.44
CA PHE A 123 -10.64 -3.27 -4.84
C PHE A 123 -12.05 -2.94 -5.34
N ARG A 124 -12.13 -2.39 -6.55
CA ARG A 124 -13.38 -2.29 -7.30
C ARG A 124 -13.46 -3.44 -8.29
N LYS A 125 -14.64 -4.02 -8.48
CA LYS A 125 -14.86 -5.04 -9.52
C LYS A 125 -14.39 -4.52 -10.88
N GLY A 126 -13.55 -5.30 -11.56
CA GLY A 126 -13.19 -5.03 -12.95
C GLY A 126 -14.41 -5.22 -13.86
N ASN A 127 -14.57 -4.31 -14.83
CA ASN A 127 -15.58 -4.45 -15.89
C ASN A 127 -15.27 -5.65 -16.78
#